data_AF-A0A1M4UZX4-F1
#
_entry.id   AF-A0A1M4UZX4-F1
#
_cell.length_a   1.000
_cell.length_b   1.000
_cell.length_c   1.000
_cell.angle_alpha   90.00
_cell.angle_beta   90.00
_cell.angle_gamma   90.00
#
_symmetry.space_group_name_H-M   'P 1'
#
loop_
_entity.id
_entity.type
_entity.pdbx_description
1 polymer ?
#
loop_
_entity_poly.entity_id
_entity_poly.type
_entity_poly.pdbx_seq_one_letter_code
_entity_poly.pdbx_strand_id
1 'polypeptide(L)'
;MENNFENLLVWQKSRDLTMVLYDIIDNFPDEEKYAMGSQLRRAVNSISANIAEGTGRGSNKDFANFLYFARGSLFETKNFIYC
;
A
#
# COMPACT_ATOMS: atom_id res chain seq x y z
N MET A 1 21.56 4.03 14.26
CA MET A 1 21.27 4.20 12.83
C MET A 1 19.76 4.32 12.75
N GLU A 2 19.23 5.49 12.42
CA GLU A 2 17.79 5.64 12.22
C GLU A 2 17.36 4.67 11.12
N ASN A 3 16.58 3.64 11.50
CA ASN A 3 15.94 2.74 10.55
C ASN A 3 14.82 3.52 9.86
N ASN A 4 15.18 4.40 8.94
CA ASN A 4 14.22 5.15 8.17
C ASN A 4 13.62 4.21 7.11
N PHE A 5 12.32 3.96 7.23
CA PHE A 5 11.57 3.10 6.30
C PHE A 5 11.66 3.58 4.85
N GLU A 6 11.95 4.87 4.64
CA GLU A 6 12.13 5.49 3.32
C GLU A 6 13.28 4.86 2.52
N ASN A 7 14.26 4.26 3.20
CA ASN A 7 15.38 3.55 2.57
C ASN A 7 15.03 2.11 2.17
N LEU A 8 13.88 1.58 2.61
CA LEU A 8 13.47 0.22 2.26
C LEU A 8 12.99 0.17 0.82
N LEU A 9 13.64 -0.63 -0.02
CA LEU A 9 13.25 -0.81 -1.42
C LEU A 9 11.78 -1.26 -1.56
N VAL A 10 11.29 -2.10 -0.64
CA VAL A 10 9.89 -2.55 -0.63
C VAL A 10 8.92 -1.39 -0.38
N TRP A 11 9.28 -0.44 0.49
CA TRP A 11 8.48 0.76 0.71
C TRP A 11 8.48 1.65 -0.53
N GLN A 12 9.65 1.91 -1.12
CA GLN A 12 9.78 2.69 -2.36
C GLN A 12 8.94 2.09 -3.50
N LYS A 13 9.00 0.77 -3.69
CA LYS A 13 8.18 0.07 -4.69
C LYS A 13 6.68 0.18 -4.42
N SER A 14 6.26 0.13 -3.15
CA SER A 14 4.84 0.33 -2.81
C SER A 14 4.37 1.77 -3.06
N ARG A 15 5.24 2.76 -2.89
CA ARG A 15 4.98 4.16 -3.25
C ARG A 15 4.86 4.33 -4.75
N ASP A 16 5.79 3.75 -5.52
CA ASP A 16 5.74 3.74 -7.00
C ASP A 16 4.40 3.16 -7.49
N LEU A 17 3.99 2.01 -6.95
CA LEU A 17 2.72 1.37 -7.28
C LEU A 17 1.51 2.26 -6.93
N THR A 18 1.55 2.93 -5.78
CA THR A 18 0.50 3.86 -5.36
C THR A 18 0.33 4.99 -6.38
N MET A 19 1.42 5.61 -6.82
CA MET A 19 1.37 6.69 -7.81
C MET A 19 0.76 6.20 -9.14
N VAL A 20 1.24 5.06 -9.65
CA VAL A 20 0.72 4.46 -10.89
C VAL A 20 -0.78 4.17 -10.80
N LEU A 21 -1.26 3.59 -9.69
CA LEU A 21 -2.67 3.29 -9.54
C LEU A 21 -3.52 4.54 -9.32
N TYR A 22 -2.98 5.57 -8.65
CA TYR A 22 -3.71 6.83 -8.47
C TYR A 22 -3.96 7.50 -9.82
N ASP A 23 -2.95 7.55 -10.69
CA ASP A 23 -3.06 8.08 -12.05
C ASP A 23 -4.10 7.30 -12.87
N ILE A 24 -4.14 5.97 -12.75
CA ILE A 24 -5.14 5.14 -13.42
C ILE A 24 -6.55 5.44 -12.88
N ILE A 25 -6.72 5.49 -11.56
CA ILE A 25 -8.01 5.74 -10.90
C ILE A 25 -8.55 7.13 -11.21
N ASP A 26 -7.67 8.14 -11.39
CA ASP A 26 -8.10 9.49 -11.77
C ASP A 26 -8.77 9.53 -13.16
N ASN A 27 -8.50 8.55 -14.01
CA ASN A 27 -9.13 8.39 -15.32
C ASN A 27 -10.41 7.53 -15.31
N PHE A 28 -10.85 7.03 -14.16
CA PHE A 28 -12.11 6.28 -14.07
C PHE A 28 -13.32 7.20 -14.26
N PRO A 29 -14.44 6.67 -14.80
CA PRO A 29 -15.74 7.32 -14.71
C PRO A 29 -16.06 7.68 -13.26
N ASP A 30 -16.77 8.79 -13.04
CA ASP A 30 -17.02 9.29 -11.68
C ASP A 30 -17.66 8.24 -10.76
N GLU A 31 -18.64 7.47 -11.27
CA GLU A 31 -19.28 6.40 -10.51
C GLU A 31 -18.28 5.34 -10.03
N GLU A 32 -17.41 4.86 -10.91
CA GLU A 32 -16.38 3.86 -10.57
C GLU A 32 -15.26 4.44 -9.70
N LYS A 33 -14.95 5.73 -9.87
CA LYS A 33 -13.96 6.43 -9.04
C LYS A 33 -14.40 6.46 -7.57
N TYR A 34 -15.68 6.73 -7.32
CA TYR A 34 -16.23 6.74 -5.95
C TYR A 34 -16.51 5.32 -5.42
N ALA A 35 -16.90 4.39 -6.30
CA ALA A 35 -17.08 2.99 -5.95
C ALA A 35 -15.73 2.26 -5.81
N MET A 36 -15.28 1.58 -6.87
CA MET A 36 -14.07 0.75 -6.87
C MET A 36 -12.79 1.56 -6.63
N GLY A 37 -12.65 2.72 -7.25
CA GLY A 37 -11.48 3.58 -7.16
C GLY A 37 -11.14 3.97 -5.72
N SER A 38 -12.15 4.28 -4.91
CA SER A 38 -11.95 4.60 -3.49
C SER A 38 -11.41 3.40 -2.70
N GLN A 39 -11.85 2.18 -3.01
CA GLN A 39 -11.37 0.96 -2.34
C GLN A 39 -9.93 0.66 -2.77
N LEU A 40 -9.65 0.74 -4.07
CA LEU A 40 -8.32 0.50 -4.61
C LEU A 40 -7.28 1.48 -4.06
N ARG A 41 -7.62 2.78 -3.95
CA ARG A 41 -6.75 3.79 -3.32
C ARG A 41 -6.40 3.43 -1.87
N ARG A 42 -7.40 3.02 -1.08
CA ARG A 42 -7.19 2.63 0.32
C ARG A 42 -6.28 1.39 0.41
N ALA A 43 -6.57 0.36 -0.38
CA ALA A 43 -5.80 -0.87 -0.40
C ALA A 43 -4.33 -0.63 -0.78
N VAL A 44 -4.06 0.06 -1.90
CA VAL A 44 -2.67 0.27 -2.35
C VAL A 44 -1.87 1.15 -1.39
N ASN A 45 -2.48 2.23 -0.89
CA ASN A 45 -1.79 3.14 0.03
C ASN A 45 -1.47 2.45 1.37
N SER A 46 -2.33 1.53 1.82
CA SER A 46 -2.15 0.75 3.05
C SER A 46 -0.88 -0.12 3.03
N ILE A 47 -0.39 -0.54 1.85
CA ILE A 47 0.85 -1.32 1.72
C ILE A 47 2.04 -0.52 2.31
N SER A 48 2.23 0.70 1.82
CA SER A 48 3.35 1.57 2.25
C SER A 48 3.18 2.06 3.68
N ALA A 49 1.94 2.33 4.09
CA ALA A 49 1.61 2.76 5.45
C ALA A 49 1.96 1.68 6.48
N ASN A 50 1.59 0.42 6.23
CA ASN A 50 1.93 -0.69 7.12
C ASN A 50 3.44 -0.92 7.21
N ILE A 51 4.20 -0.77 6.11
CA ILE A 51 5.67 -0.89 6.15
C ILE A 51 6.28 0.21 7.02
N ALA A 52 5.84 1.46 6.86
CA ALA A 52 6.30 2.59 7.66
C ALA A 52 5.96 2.41 9.15
N GLU A 53 4.70 2.08 9.44
CA GLU A 53 4.21 1.87 10.81
C GLU A 53 4.95 0.71 11.50
N GLY A 54 5.16 -0.40 10.79
CA GLY A 54 5.91 -1.55 11.26
C GLY A 54 7.36 -1.21 11.60
N THR A 55 8.00 -0.36 10.80
CA THR A 55 9.40 0.08 11.03
C THR A 55 9.52 0.91 12.30
N GLY A 56 8.46 1.65 12.66
CA GLY A 56 8.37 2.40 13.92
C GLY A 56 8.09 1.53 15.15
N ARG A 57 7.90 0.21 15.01
CA ARG A 57 7.66 -0.69 16.14
C ARG A 57 8.97 -1.13 16.80
N GLY A 58 8.91 -1.38 18.11
CA GLY A 58 10.09 -1.67 18.94
C GLY A 58 10.66 -3.09 18.81
N SER A 59 10.10 -3.97 17.96
CA SER A 59 10.56 -5.35 17.81
C SER A 59 10.46 -5.87 16.38
N ASN A 60 11.36 -6.78 16.01
CA ASN A 60 11.31 -7.48 14.73
C ASN A 60 10.04 -8.30 14.55
N LYS A 61 9.46 -8.81 15.65
CA LYS A 61 8.21 -9.58 15.62
C LYS A 61 7.04 -8.69 15.22
N ASP A 62 6.97 -7.48 15.78
CA ASP A 62 5.92 -6.52 15.41
C ASP A 62 6.11 -6.06 13.98
N PHE A 63 7.35 -5.75 13.56
CA PHE A 63 7.63 -5.39 12.17
C PHE A 63 7.16 -6.49 11.21
N ALA A 64 7.43 -7.77 11.50
CA ALA A 64 6.97 -8.88 10.69
C ALA A 64 5.43 -8.96 10.60
N ASN A 65 4.70 -8.70 11.68
CA ASN A 65 3.23 -8.63 11.67
C ASN A 65 2.72 -7.54 10.72
N PHE A 66 3.33 -6.36 10.75
CA PHE A 66 2.99 -5.27 9.84
C PHE A 66 3.31 -5.58 8.38
N LEU A 67 4.39 -6.32 8.10
CA LEU A 67 4.67 -6.82 6.74
C LEU A 67 3.61 -7.82 6.26
N TYR A 68 3.02 -8.62 7.15
CA TYR A 68 1.89 -9.48 6.79
C TYR A 68 0.64 -8.66 6.44
N PHE A 69 0.37 -7.57 7.17
CA PHE A 69 -0.73 -6.66 6.82
C PHE A 69 -0.49 -5.97 5.48
N ALA A 70 0.72 -5.46 5.23
CA ALA A 70 1.10 -4.90 3.93
C ALA A 70 0.90 -5.90 2.78
N ARG A 71 1.24 -7.18 3.00
CA ARG A 71 0.99 -8.25 2.03
C ARG A 71 -0.50 -8.53 1.82
N GLY A 72 -1.31 -8.45 2.88
CA GLY A 72 -2.77 -8.55 2.78
C GLY A 72 -3.35 -7.44 1.89
N SER A 73 -2.96 -6.19 2.13
CA SER A 73 -3.35 -5.05 1.30
C SER A 73 -2.89 -5.15 -0.15
N LEU A 74 -1.72 -5.76 -0.39
CA LEU A 74 -1.24 -6.05 -1.75
C LEU A 74 -2.16 -7.08 -2.46
N PHE A 75 -2.61 -8.12 -1.77
CA PHE A 75 -3.54 -9.08 -2.36
C PHE A 75 -4.92 -8.49 -2.60
N GLU A 76 -5.41 -7.62 -1.72
CA GLU A 76 -6.65 -6.86 -1.94
C GLU A 76 -6.51 -5.92 -3.15
N THR A 77 -5.41 -5.17 -3.24
CA THR A 77 -5.07 -4.33 -4.41
C THR A 77 -5.07 -5.16 -5.68
N LYS A 78 -4.44 -6.34 -5.64
CA LYS A 78 -4.41 -7.28 -6.76
C LYS A 78 -5.82 -7.72 -7.14
N ASN A 79 -6.66 -8.10 -6.18
CA ASN A 79 -8.04 -8.51 -6.44
C ASN A 79 -8.81 -7.45 -7.22
N PHE A 80 -8.73 -6.18 -6.82
CA PHE A 80 -9.39 -5.07 -7.54
C PHE A 80 -8.84 -4.77 -8.94
N ILE A 81 -7.62 -5.22 -9.28
CA ILE A 81 -7.04 -5.04 -10.62
C ILE A 81 -7.43 -6.18 -11.57
N TYR A 82 -7.61 -7.38 -11.04
CA TYR A 82 -7.93 -8.57 -11.84
C TYR A 82 -9.45 -8.79 -12.05
N CYS A 83 -10.29 -8.16 -11.24
CA CYS A 83 -11.73 -8.05 -11.45
C CYS A 83 -12.05 -6.86 -12.39
#